data_AF-A0A968VZQ4-F1
#
_entry.id   AF-A0A968VZQ4-F1
#
_cell.length_a   1.000
_cell.length_b   1.000
_cell.length_c   1.000
_cell.angle_alpha   90.00
_cell.angle_beta   90.00
_cell.angle_gamma   90.00
#
_symmetry.space_group_name_H-M   'P 1'
#
loop_
_entity.id
_entity.type
_entity.pdbx_description
1 polymer ?
#
loop_
_entity_poly.entity_id
_entity_poly.type
_entity_poly.pdbx_seq_one_letter_code
_entity_poly.pdbx_strand_id
1 'polypeptide(L)'
;MATQGKSQTVSEKFKGKIITEFEKRVSGNKSNNTGILLIHSPSLGVHCKIAAHPDSTEIVSPDQPFHFASIGKTVTSVMVSILYEKGWIDFNEKISQFLDDSILAGLHIYKGVDYSKEITVKHLVTSKNRFLKNMHTFIRLFFNR
;
A
#
# COMPACT_ATOMS: atom_id res chain seq x y z
N MET A 1 -27.67 29.49 20.94
CA MET A 1 -26.40 28.76 21.14
C MET A 1 -26.73 27.35 21.63
N ALA A 2 -26.90 26.36 20.75
CA ALA A 2 -27.11 24.95 21.14
C ALA A 2 -27.04 24.01 19.91
N THR A 3 -25.84 23.62 19.47
CA THR A 3 -25.69 22.62 18.39
C THR A 3 -24.40 21.80 18.42
N GLN A 4 -23.71 21.67 19.56
CA GLN A 4 -22.47 20.88 19.65
C GLN A 4 -22.61 19.51 20.38
N GLY A 5 -23.73 19.24 21.07
CA GLY A 5 -23.87 18.04 21.90
C GLY A 5 -24.29 16.73 21.22
N LYS A 6 -24.90 16.74 20.02
CA LYS A 6 -25.44 15.53 19.37
C LYS A 6 -24.47 14.82 18.42
N SER A 7 -23.53 15.55 17.81
CA SER A 7 -22.62 14.99 16.79
C SER A 7 -21.50 14.15 17.43
N GLN A 8 -20.99 14.56 18.61
CA GLN A 8 -19.95 13.83 19.33
C GLN A 8 -20.42 12.46 19.86
N THR A 9 -21.66 12.37 20.36
CA THR A 9 -22.20 11.10 20.91
C THR A 9 -22.39 10.02 19.84
N VAL A 10 -22.74 10.42 18.61
CA VAL A 10 -22.90 9.49 17.48
C VAL A 10 -21.53 8.97 17.02
N SER A 11 -20.53 9.85 16.95
CA SER A 11 -19.16 9.51 16.55
C SER A 11 -18.51 8.53 17.52
N GLU A 12 -18.65 8.75 18.83
CA GLU A 12 -18.13 7.83 19.85
C GLU A 12 -18.81 6.45 19.85
N LYS A 13 -20.15 6.42 19.70
CA LYS A 13 -20.88 5.15 19.59
C LYS A 13 -20.49 4.37 18.33
N PHE A 14 -20.29 5.07 17.21
CA PHE A 14 -19.86 4.47 15.96
C PHE A 14 -18.43 3.90 16.06
N LYS A 15 -17.51 4.68 16.65
CA LYS A 15 -16.14 4.26 16.93
C LYS A 15 -16.10 3.00 17.81
N GLY A 16 -16.85 2.98 18.91
CA GLY A 16 -16.95 1.82 19.80
C GLY A 16 -17.41 0.57 19.07
N LYS A 17 -18.42 0.68 18.20
CA LYS A 17 -18.92 -0.45 17.40
C LYS A 17 -17.85 -1.00 16.43
N ILE A 18 -17.07 -0.14 15.80
CA ILE A 18 -15.99 -0.57 14.89
C ILE A 18 -14.88 -1.28 15.67
N ILE A 19 -14.47 -0.73 16.82
CA ILE A 19 -13.44 -1.33 17.67
C ILE A 19 -13.84 -2.74 18.10
N THR A 20 -15.05 -2.89 18.66
CA THR A 20 -15.53 -4.22 19.11
C THR A 20 -15.60 -5.24 17.98
N GLU A 21 -16.08 -4.83 16.80
CA GLU A 21 -16.15 -5.73 15.64
C GLU A 21 -14.75 -6.09 15.11
N PHE A 22 -13.82 -5.13 15.14
CA PHE A 22 -12.43 -5.35 14.73
C PHE A 22 -11.73 -6.35 15.66
N GLU A 23 -11.79 -6.13 16.97
CA GLU A 23 -11.19 -7.03 17.98
C GLU A 23 -11.76 -8.44 17.85
N LYS A 24 -13.09 -8.57 17.73
CA LYS A 24 -13.76 -9.85 17.52
C LYS A 24 -13.24 -10.58 16.27
N ARG A 25 -13.01 -9.87 15.17
CA ARG A 25 -12.48 -10.46 13.93
C ARG A 25 -11.02 -10.89 14.08
N VAL A 26 -10.21 -10.15 14.81
CA VAL A 26 -8.83 -10.51 15.07
C VAL A 26 -8.78 -11.76 15.95
N SER A 27 -9.49 -11.77 17.09
CA SER A 27 -9.53 -12.92 18.01
C SER A 27 -10.17 -14.17 17.40
N GLY A 28 -11.13 -14.01 16.48
CA GLY A 28 -11.79 -15.12 15.80
C GLY A 28 -11.01 -15.70 14.62
N ASN A 29 -9.88 -15.12 14.24
CA ASN A 29 -9.07 -15.57 13.12
C ASN A 29 -8.16 -16.73 13.53
N LYS A 30 -8.10 -17.78 12.69
CA LYS A 30 -7.23 -18.96 12.93
C LYS A 30 -5.74 -18.65 12.76
N SER A 31 -5.40 -17.54 12.10
CA SER A 31 -4.02 -17.06 12.04
C SER A 31 -3.70 -16.23 13.28
N ASN A 32 -2.62 -16.56 13.99
CA ASN A 32 -2.08 -15.79 15.13
C ASN A 32 -1.41 -14.49 14.65
N ASN A 33 -2.14 -13.69 13.86
CA ASN A 33 -1.63 -12.48 13.24
C ASN A 33 -2.16 -11.26 13.99
N THR A 34 -1.28 -10.28 14.21
CA THR A 34 -1.69 -8.97 14.70
C THR A 34 -2.53 -8.24 13.65
N GLY A 35 -3.66 -7.66 14.07
CA GLY A 35 -4.41 -6.69 13.29
C GLY A 35 -4.03 -5.27 13.69
N ILE A 36 -3.89 -4.38 12.70
CA ILE A 36 -3.69 -2.94 12.92
C ILE A 36 -4.74 -2.18 12.09
N LEU A 37 -5.40 -1.18 12.68
CA LEU A 37 -6.43 -0.37 12.03
C LEU A 37 -6.27 1.12 12.35
N LEU A 38 -6.23 1.96 11.33
CA LEU A 38 -6.35 3.41 11.44
C LEU A 38 -7.70 3.84 10.85
N ILE A 39 -8.48 4.58 11.63
CA ILE A 39 -9.71 5.24 11.17
C ILE A 39 -9.47 6.73 11.20
N HIS A 40 -9.58 7.38 10.05
CA HIS A 40 -9.44 8.81 9.94
C HIS A 40 -10.61 9.41 9.15
N SER A 41 -11.34 10.33 9.78
CA SER A 41 -12.43 11.08 9.18
C SER A 41 -12.46 12.48 9.78
N PRO A 42 -11.95 13.51 9.07
CA PRO A 42 -12.02 14.89 9.53
C PRO A 42 -13.47 15.38 9.73
N SER A 43 -14.38 14.99 8.83
CA SER A 43 -15.80 15.40 8.88
C SER A 43 -16.55 14.86 10.09
N LEU A 44 -16.14 13.71 10.63
CA LEU A 44 -16.72 13.11 11.83
C LEU A 44 -15.87 13.33 13.09
N GLY A 45 -14.75 14.05 12.98
CA GLY A 45 -13.81 14.26 14.07
C GLY A 45 -13.14 12.98 14.57
N VAL A 46 -13.04 11.94 13.74
CA VAL A 46 -12.48 10.64 14.13
C VAL A 46 -11.03 10.54 13.69
N HIS A 47 -10.14 10.29 14.65
CA HIS A 47 -8.78 9.83 14.40
C HIS A 47 -8.41 8.83 15.48
N CYS A 48 -8.39 7.55 15.14
CA CYS A 48 -8.01 6.50 16.09
C CYS A 48 -7.20 5.41 15.43
N LYS A 49 -6.16 4.98 16.13
CA LYS A 49 -5.32 3.84 15.78
C LYS A 49 -5.57 2.73 16.79
N ILE A 50 -5.74 1.51 16.30
CA ILE A 50 -6.10 0.34 17.09
C ILE A 50 -5.17 -0.80 16.66
N ALA A 51 -4.65 -1.54 17.62
CA ALA A 51 -3.96 -2.80 17.39
C ALA A 51 -4.61 -3.88 18.26
N ALA A 52 -4.78 -5.07 17.70
CA ALA A 52 -5.30 -6.23 18.42
C ALA A 52 -4.51 -7.47 18.04
N HIS A 53 -4.35 -8.37 19.00
CA HIS A 53 -3.73 -9.67 18.80
C HIS A 53 -4.66 -10.78 19.32
N PRO A 54 -4.71 -11.97 18.69
CA PRO A 54 -5.53 -13.07 19.19
C PRO A 54 -5.08 -13.57 20.57
N ASP A 55 -3.78 -13.54 20.83
CA ASP A 55 -3.18 -13.81 22.14
C ASP A 55 -3.11 -12.53 22.97
N SER A 56 -3.77 -12.52 24.13
CA SER A 56 -3.79 -11.39 25.07
C SER A 56 -2.47 -11.12 25.78
N THR A 57 -1.49 -12.04 25.69
CA THR A 57 -0.16 -11.89 26.29
C THR A 57 0.81 -11.13 25.39
N GLU A 58 0.51 -11.02 24.09
CA GLU A 58 1.32 -10.30 23.12
C GLU A 58 1.07 -8.79 23.20
N ILE A 59 2.15 -8.02 23.33
CA ILE A 59 2.10 -6.57 23.37
C ILE A 59 2.23 -6.04 21.95
N VAL A 60 1.13 -5.50 21.42
CA VAL A 60 1.08 -4.94 20.06
C VAL A 60 0.92 -3.43 20.09
N SER A 61 1.68 -2.74 19.25
CA SER A 61 1.57 -1.29 19.07
C SER A 61 0.92 -0.96 17.73
N PRO A 62 -0.04 -0.03 17.66
CA PRO A 62 -0.60 0.40 16.38
C PRO A 62 0.41 1.15 15.50
N ASP A 63 1.51 1.62 16.06
CA ASP A 63 2.57 2.33 15.35
C ASP A 63 3.77 1.42 14.99
N GLN A 64 3.64 0.11 15.20
CA GLN A 64 4.69 -0.83 14.85
C GLN A 64 4.86 -0.95 13.33
N PRO A 65 6.09 -1.15 12.83
CA PRO A 65 6.33 -1.39 11.41
C PRO A 65 5.58 -2.63 10.91
N PHE A 66 5.06 -2.57 9.68
CA PHE A 66 4.44 -3.71 9.02
C PHE A 66 4.95 -3.85 7.58
N HIS A 67 4.83 -5.05 7.03
CA HIS A 67 5.28 -5.34 5.68
C HIS A 67 4.29 -4.79 4.64
N PHE A 68 4.71 -3.81 3.85
CA PHE A 68 3.85 -3.08 2.92
C PHE A 68 3.38 -3.87 1.69
N ALA A 69 3.92 -5.07 1.42
CA ALA A 69 3.52 -5.96 0.33
C ALA A 69 3.08 -5.21 -0.96
N SER A 70 1.81 -5.34 -1.38
CA SER A 70 1.33 -4.74 -2.62
C SER A 70 1.02 -3.23 -2.55
N ILE A 71 1.03 -2.60 -1.36
CA ILE A 71 0.84 -1.15 -1.22
C ILE A 71 2.00 -0.37 -1.85
N GLY A 72 3.19 -0.97 -1.90
CA GLY A 72 4.36 -0.38 -2.54
C GLY A 72 4.14 0.03 -4.01
N LYS A 73 3.23 -0.67 -4.72
CA LYS A 73 2.88 -0.34 -6.12
C LYS A 73 2.18 1.01 -6.22
N THR A 74 1.26 1.28 -5.30
CA THR A 74 0.57 2.57 -5.24
C THR A 74 1.53 3.69 -4.90
N VAL A 75 2.40 3.48 -3.91
CA VAL A 75 3.43 4.48 -3.53
C VAL A 75 4.31 4.83 -4.73
N THR A 76 4.76 3.82 -5.46
CA THR A 76 5.63 4.03 -6.62
C THR A 76 4.90 4.66 -7.80
N SER A 77 3.64 4.29 -8.03
CA SER A 77 2.79 4.96 -9.02
C SER A 77 2.73 6.46 -8.74
N VAL A 78 2.52 6.85 -7.47
CA VAL A 78 2.55 8.25 -7.05
C VAL A 78 3.92 8.88 -7.27
N MET A 79 5.02 8.19 -6.91
CA MET A 79 6.37 8.69 -7.17
C MET A 79 6.63 8.95 -8.66
N VAL A 80 6.24 8.02 -9.54
CA VAL A 80 6.38 8.19 -10.99
C VAL A 80 5.53 9.35 -11.49
N SER A 81 4.30 9.52 -10.98
CA SER A 81 3.47 10.68 -11.32
C SER A 81 4.11 12.01 -10.90
N ILE A 82 4.73 12.07 -9.72
CA ILE A 82 5.46 13.27 -9.27
C ILE A 82 6.65 13.56 -10.19
N LEU A 83 7.38 12.54 -10.63
CA LEU A 83 8.50 12.71 -11.58
C LEU A 83 8.01 13.19 -12.94
N TYR A 84 6.86 12.68 -13.40
CA TYR A 84 6.21 13.11 -14.63
C TYR A 84 5.78 14.58 -14.56
N GLU A 85 5.15 15.00 -13.46
CA GLU A 85 4.76 16.40 -13.23
C GLU A 85 5.97 17.35 -13.21
N LYS A 86 7.13 16.86 -12.77
CA LYS A 86 8.40 17.61 -12.80
C LYS A 86 9.08 17.62 -14.18
N GLY A 87 8.54 16.89 -15.16
CA GLY A 87 9.10 16.77 -16.50
C GLY A 87 10.38 15.92 -16.56
N TRP A 88 10.62 15.05 -15.58
CA TRP A 88 11.83 14.20 -15.53
C TRP A 88 11.65 12.84 -16.22
N ILE A 89 10.41 12.44 -16.46
CA ILE A 89 10.04 11.18 -17.10
C ILE A 89 8.74 11.36 -17.87
N ASP A 90 8.59 10.71 -19.02
CA ASP A 90 7.34 10.61 -19.76
C ASP A 90 6.78 9.18 -19.66
N PHE A 91 5.45 9.04 -19.56
CA PHE A 91 4.82 7.73 -19.44
C PHE A 91 5.03 6.84 -20.68
N ASN A 92 5.31 7.41 -21.84
CA ASN A 92 5.54 6.70 -23.09
C ASN A 92 7.02 6.33 -23.31
N GLU A 93 7.93 6.80 -22.45
CA GLU A 93 9.33 6.41 -22.51
C GLU A 93 9.52 4.93 -22.15
N LYS A 94 10.56 4.32 -22.72
CA LYS A 94 10.93 2.94 -22.45
C LYS A 94 11.71 2.86 -21.15
N ILE A 95 11.40 1.87 -20.32
CA ILE A 95 12.10 1.66 -19.05
C ILE A 95 13.59 1.31 -19.26
N SER A 96 13.94 0.84 -20.46
CA SER A 96 15.32 0.56 -20.86
C SER A 96 16.22 1.79 -20.94
N GLN A 97 15.66 2.99 -20.88
CA GLN A 97 16.43 4.24 -20.81
C GLN A 97 16.92 4.53 -19.38
N PHE A 98 16.28 3.92 -18.38
CA PHE A 98 16.53 4.20 -16.95
C PHE A 98 17.15 3.01 -16.22
N LEU A 99 17.10 1.81 -16.81
CA LEU A 99 17.47 0.56 -16.17
C LEU A 99 18.52 -0.17 -17.01
N ASP A 100 19.50 -0.75 -16.32
CA ASP A 100 20.52 -1.56 -16.96
C ASP A 100 19.94 -2.85 -17.57
N ASP A 101 20.59 -3.32 -18.63
CA ASP A 101 20.23 -4.56 -19.32
C ASP A 101 20.20 -5.78 -18.38
N SER A 102 20.98 -5.77 -17.29
CA SER A 102 20.97 -6.83 -16.27
C SER A 102 19.65 -6.94 -15.49
N ILE A 103 18.91 -5.83 -15.36
CA ILE A 103 17.61 -5.78 -14.69
C ILE A 103 16.49 -6.10 -15.70
N LEU A 104 16.67 -5.68 -16.95
CA LEU A 104 15.70 -5.89 -18.02
C LEU A 104 15.70 -7.32 -18.54
N ALA A 105 16.84 -8.02 -18.50
CA ALA A 105 16.96 -9.36 -19.09
C ALA A 105 15.90 -10.33 -18.54
N GLY A 106 15.08 -10.90 -19.43
CA GLY A 106 14.08 -11.89 -19.07
C GLY A 106 12.91 -11.35 -18.24
N LEU A 107 12.75 -10.03 -18.16
CA LEU A 107 11.64 -9.41 -17.44
C LEU A 107 10.31 -9.80 -18.12
N HIS A 108 10.22 -9.68 -19.45
CA HIS A 108 9.03 -9.96 -20.28
C HIS A 108 9.32 -10.96 -21.40
N ILE A 109 9.20 -12.26 -21.11
CA ILE A 109 9.26 -13.28 -22.17
C ILE A 109 7.84 -13.70 -22.54
N TYR A 110 7.43 -13.42 -23.78
CA TYR A 110 6.16 -13.86 -24.32
C TYR A 110 6.37 -14.71 -25.55
N LYS A 111 5.89 -15.96 -25.52
CA LYS A 111 6.08 -16.96 -26.60
C LYS A 111 7.54 -17.14 -27.02
N GLY A 112 8.47 -17.10 -26.06
CA GLY A 112 9.91 -17.27 -26.31
C GLY A 112 10.62 -16.03 -26.86
N VAL A 113 9.90 -14.92 -27.05
CA VAL A 113 10.48 -13.62 -27.47
C VAL A 113 10.57 -12.69 -26.25
N ASP A 114 11.73 -12.06 -26.06
CA ASP A 114 11.98 -11.10 -24.99
C ASP A 114 11.54 -9.68 -25.41
N TYR A 115 10.46 -9.19 -24.80
CA TYR A 115 9.91 -7.84 -24.99
C TYR A 115 10.28 -6.88 -23.85
N SER A 116 11.25 -7.24 -23.00
CA SER A 116 11.57 -6.46 -21.80
C SER A 116 11.96 -5.02 -22.11
N LYS A 117 12.64 -4.81 -23.25
CA LYS A 117 13.07 -3.48 -23.73
C LYS A 117 11.93 -2.67 -24.37
N GLU A 118 10.76 -3.27 -24.59
CA GLU A 118 9.57 -2.58 -25.13
C GLU A 118 8.62 -2.09 -24.04
N ILE A 119 8.90 -2.43 -22.78
CA ILE A 119 8.10 -1.96 -21.64
C ILE A 119 8.27 -0.44 -21.50
N THR A 120 7.15 0.27 -21.44
CA THR A 120 7.11 1.70 -21.15
C THR A 120 6.86 1.96 -19.67
N VAL A 121 7.15 3.18 -19.22
CA VAL A 121 6.86 3.63 -17.85
C VAL A 121 5.37 3.47 -17.51
N LYS A 122 4.48 3.74 -18.47
CA LYS A 122 3.03 3.50 -18.33
C LYS A 122 2.68 2.05 -18.03
N HIS A 123 3.41 1.08 -18.59
CA HIS A 123 3.19 -0.34 -18.34
C HIS A 123 3.55 -0.74 -16.89
N LEU A 124 4.45 -0.02 -16.22
CA LEU A 124 4.77 -0.22 -14.81
C LEU A 124 3.71 0.35 -13.87
N VAL A 125 3.20 1.54 -14.20
CA VAL A 125 2.24 2.31 -13.39
C VAL A 125 0.82 1.76 -13.53
N THR A 126 0.42 1.47 -14.77
CA THR A 126 -0.87 0.87 -15.08
C THR A 126 -0.78 -0.60 -14.72
N SER A 127 -1.14 -0.93 -13.48
CA SER A 127 -1.09 -2.28 -12.89
C SER A 127 -2.08 -3.27 -13.55
N LYS A 128 -2.09 -3.37 -14.88
CA LYS A 128 -2.75 -4.42 -15.67
C LYS A 128 -1.84 -5.62 -15.89
N ASN A 129 -0.52 -5.44 -15.82
CA ASN A 129 0.40 -6.54 -15.98
C ASN A 129 0.73 -7.20 -14.64
N ARG A 130 0.52 -8.52 -14.61
CA ARG A 130 0.87 -9.51 -13.58
C ARG A 130 2.40 -9.66 -13.43
N PHE A 131 3.11 -8.56 -13.48
CA PHE A 131 4.55 -8.49 -13.69
C PHE A 131 5.31 -8.27 -12.38
N LEU A 132 4.68 -7.54 -11.46
CA LEU A 132 5.24 -7.25 -10.15
C LEU A 132 4.81 -8.28 -9.12
N LYS A 133 5.01 -9.58 -9.42
CA LYS A 133 4.84 -10.64 -8.42
C LYS A 133 5.96 -10.63 -7.36
N ASN A 134 7.14 -10.13 -7.69
CA ASN A 134 8.27 -10.05 -6.76
C ASN A 134 8.50 -8.62 -6.25
N MET A 135 8.14 -8.39 -4.99
CA MET A 135 8.45 -7.13 -4.29
C MET A 135 9.96 -6.89 -4.17
N HIS A 136 10.77 -7.96 -4.21
CA HIS A 136 12.23 -7.88 -4.19
C HIS A 136 12.81 -7.17 -5.43
N THR A 137 12.37 -7.52 -6.64
CA THR A 137 12.78 -6.84 -7.88
C THR A 137 12.37 -5.37 -7.87
N PHE A 138 11.25 -5.07 -7.23
CA PHE A 138 10.68 -3.73 -7.15
C PHE A 138 11.44 -2.80 -6.19
N ILE A 139 11.82 -3.29 -5.00
CA ILE A 139 12.69 -2.53 -4.08
C ILE A 139 14.03 -2.25 -4.75
N ARG A 140 14.57 -3.21 -5.50
CA ARG A 140 15.84 -3.05 -6.22
C ARG A 140 15.78 -2.01 -7.34
N LEU A 141 14.61 -1.78 -7.94
CA LEU A 141 14.37 -0.77 -8.98
C LEU A 141 14.32 0.67 -8.45
N PHE A 142 13.84 0.87 -7.21
CA PHE A 142 13.51 2.20 -6.69
C PHE A 142 14.31 2.64 -5.46
N PHE A 143 14.88 1.71 -4.69
CA PHE A 143 15.54 2.01 -3.40
C PHE A 143 17.03 1.63 -3.35
N ASN A 144 17.59 1.05 -4.41
CA ASN A 144 19.00 0.69 -4.45
C ASN A 144 19.73 1.64 -5.42
N ARG A 145 20.22 2.75 -4.87
CA ARG A 145 21.20 3.63 -5.49
C ARG A 145 22.35 3.82 -4.51
#